data_AF-A0A2X2JSA5-F1
#
_entry.id   AF-A0A2X2JSA5-F1
#
_cell.length_a   1.000
_cell.length_b   1.000
_cell.length_c   1.000
_cell.angle_alpha   90.00
_cell.angle_beta   90.00
_cell.angle_gamma   90.00
#
_symmetry.space_group_name_H-M   'P 1'
#
loop_
_entity.id
_entity.type
_entity.pdbx_description
1 polymer ?
#
loop_
_entity_poly.entity_id
_entity_poly.type
_entity_poly.pdbx_seq_one_letter_code
_entity_poly.pdbx_strand_id
1 'polypeptide(L)' 'MIPGEIITKSTEVEINNHHPETVIEVENTGDRPIQVGSHFHFYEAKCSIRFRT' A
#
# COMPACT_ATOMS: atom_id res chain seq x y z
N MET A 1 -11.77 15.89 31.81
CA MET A 1 -12.58 15.02 30.94
C MET A 1 -12.93 15.84 29.72
N ILE A 2 -12.45 15.43 28.55
CA ILE A 2 -12.65 16.12 27.28
C ILE A 2 -13.58 15.26 26.42
N PRO A 3 -14.84 15.67 26.18
CA PRO A 3 -15.74 14.92 25.32
C PRO A 3 -15.14 14.71 23.93
N GLY A 4 -15.02 13.44 23.52
CA GLY A 4 -14.41 13.05 22.24
C GLY A 4 -12.91 12.82 22.27
N GLU A 5 -12.25 12.84 23.43
CA GLU A 5 -10.83 12.53 23.52
C GLU A 5 -10.52 11.09 23.13
N ILE A 6 -9.55 10.92 22.23
CA ILE A 6 -8.98 9.62 21.87
C ILE A 6 -7.59 9.57 22.50
N ILE A 7 -7.42 8.66 23.46
CA ILE A 7 -6.12 8.36 24.05
C ILE A 7 -5.57 7.11 23.35
N THR A 8 -4.61 7.31 22.44
CA THR A 8 -3.95 6.20 21.73
C THR A 8 -2.83 5.61 22.56
N LYS A 9 -2.49 4.34 22.30
CA LYS A 9 -1.24 3.76 22.80
C LYS A 9 -0.06 4.33 22.00
N SER A 10 1.10 4.43 22.64
CA SER A 10 2.35 4.87 21.99
C SER A 10 3.06 3.75 21.21
N THR A 11 2.49 2.55 21.19
CA THR A 11 3.07 1.38 20.54
C THR A 11 2.63 1.28 19.09
N GLU A 12 3.53 0.89 18.21
CA GLU A 12 3.20 0.57 16.82
C GLU A 12 2.33 -0.68 16.70
N VAL A 13 1.59 -0.79 15.60
CA VAL A 13 0.79 -1.96 15.25
C VAL A 13 1.42 -2.60 14.03
N GLU A 14 1.89 -3.83 14.19
CA GLU A 14 2.40 -4.64 13.09
C GLU A 14 1.22 -5.14 12.23
N ILE A 15 1.32 -5.00 10.91
CA ILE A 15 0.28 -5.37 9.95
C ILE A 15 0.84 -6.41 8.98
N ASN A 16 0.03 -7.39 8.62
CA ASN A 16 0.38 -8.49 7.71
C ASN A 16 1.54 -9.37 8.20
N ASN A 17 1.77 -9.46 9.52
CA ASN A 17 2.78 -10.35 10.08
C ASN A 17 2.56 -11.80 9.61
N HIS A 18 3.65 -12.53 9.41
CA HIS A 18 3.72 -13.92 8.95
C HIS A 18 3.27 -14.17 7.50
N HIS A 19 2.91 -13.12 6.76
CA HIS A 19 2.66 -13.25 5.32
C HIS A 19 3.95 -13.03 4.54
N PRO A 20 4.28 -13.91 3.57
CA PRO A 20 5.42 -13.68 2.70
C PRO A 20 5.18 -12.43 1.85
N GLU A 21 6.17 -11.54 1.80
CA GLU A 21 6.16 -10.35 0.96
C GLU A 21 7.05 -10.54 -0.26
N THR A 22 6.74 -9.80 -1.33
CA THR A 22 7.60 -9.66 -2.50
C THR A 22 7.74 -8.20 -2.80
N VAL A 23 8.97 -7.69 -2.73
CA VAL A 23 9.29 -6.30 -3.06
C VAL A 23 9.59 -6.24 -4.55
N ILE A 24 8.94 -5.30 -5.25
CA ILE A 24 9.09 -5.10 -6.69
C ILE A 24 9.28 -3.63 -6.99
N GLU A 25 10.07 -3.33 -8.02
CA GLU A 25 10.18 -1.97 -8.54
C GLU A 25 9.06 -1.71 -9.57
N VAL A 26 8.45 -0.52 -9.48
CA VAL A 26 7.38 -0.09 -10.38
C VAL A 26 7.71 1.25 -11.04
N GLU A 27 7.43 1.34 -12.33
CA GLU A 27 7.56 2.56 -13.12
C GLU A 27 6.24 2.86 -13.82
N ASN A 28 5.69 4.07 -13.63
CA ASN A 28 4.56 4.54 -14.43
C ASN A 28 5.08 5.13 -15.75
N THR A 29 4.80 4.44 -16.85
CA THR A 29 5.23 4.84 -18.20
C THR A 29 4.14 5.59 -18.97
N GLY A 30 3.01 5.85 -18.34
CA GLY A 30 1.89 6.58 -18.92
C GLY A 30 2.01 8.08 -18.73
N ASP A 31 1.10 8.81 -19.35
CA ASP A 31 0.98 10.27 -19.30
C ASP A 31 0.03 10.77 -18.19
N ARG A 32 -0.57 9.83 -17.44
CA ARG A 32 -1.58 10.11 -16.41
C ARG A 32 -1.17 9.52 -15.05
N PRO A 33 -1.61 10.15 -13.95
CA PRO A 33 -1.37 9.62 -12.61
C PRO A 33 -2.05 8.26 -12.42
N ILE A 34 -1.44 7.42 -11.58
CA ILE A 34 -1.94 6.09 -11.22
C ILE A 34 -1.89 5.96 -9.69
N GLN A 35 -2.96 5.42 -9.11
CA GLN A 35 -3.05 5.05 -7.71
C GLN A 35 -3.66 3.63 -7.64
N VAL A 36 -3.11 2.78 -6.77
CA VAL A 36 -3.56 1.39 -6.59
C VAL A 36 -3.93 1.17 -5.13
N GLY A 37 -5.07 0.52 -4.87
CA GLY A 37 -5.55 0.22 -3.52
C GLY A 37 -4.92 -1.04 -2.92
N SER A 38 -4.94 -1.17 -1.59
CA SER A 38 -4.26 -2.23 -0.84
C SER A 38 -4.71 -3.67 -1.17
N HIS A 39 -5.94 -3.85 -1.64
CA HIS A 39 -6.53 -5.17 -1.94
C HIS A 39 -6.77 -5.41 -3.43
N PHE A 40 -6.20 -4.56 -4.28
CA PHE A 40 -6.26 -4.77 -5.72
C PHE A 40 -5.26 -5.87 -6.09
N HIS A 41 -5.65 -6.78 -7.00
CA HIS A 41 -4.71 -7.78 -7.51
C HIS A 41 -3.63 -7.09 -8.35
N PHE A 42 -2.47 -6.81 -7.74
CA PHE A 42 -1.46 -5.88 -8.28
C PHE A 42 -0.97 -6.24 -9.69
N TYR A 43 -0.97 -7.52 -10.03
CA TYR A 43 -0.63 -8.03 -11.36
C TYR A 43 -1.57 -7.48 -12.46
N GLU A 44 -2.85 -7.25 -12.14
CA GLU A 44 -3.86 -6.74 -13.07
C GLU A 44 -3.94 -5.21 -13.09
N ALA A 45 -2.96 -4.52 -12.51
CA ALA A 45 -2.97 -3.07 -12.46
C ALA A 45 -2.83 -2.49 -13.88
N LYS A 46 -2.99 -1.18 -14.01
CA LYS A 46 -3.02 -0.51 -15.31
C LYS A 46 -1.81 -0.92 -16.17
N CYS A 47 -2.04 -1.23 -17.45
CA CYS A 47 -1.02 -1.73 -18.38
C CYS A 47 0.19 -0.80 -18.59
N SER A 48 0.11 0.46 -18.18
CA SER A 48 1.23 1.42 -18.20
C SER A 48 2.12 1.35 -16.96
N ILE A 49 1.85 0.44 -16.01
CA ILE A 49 2.78 0.11 -14.94
C ILE A 49 3.75 -0.94 -15.46
N ARG A 50 5.04 -0.62 -15.44
CA ARG A 50 6.13 -1.54 -15.76
C ARG A 50 6.70 -2.10 -14.45
N PHE A 51 6.79 -3.43 -14.34
CA PHE A 51 7.40 -4.11 -13.20
C PHE A 51 8.86 -4.47 -13.50
N ARG A 52 9.75 -4.34 -12.52
CA ARG A 52 11.14 -4.85 -12.55
C ARG A 52 11.42 -5.66 -11.29
N THR A 53 12.23 -6.71 -11.43
CA THR A 53 12.64 -7.63 -10.37
C THR A 53 14.04 -7.32 -9.88
#